data_AF-A0A2V7EB16-F1
#
_entry.id   AF-A0A2V7EB16-F1
#
_cell.length_a   1.000
_cell.length_b   1.000
_cell.length_c   1.000
_cell.angle_alpha   90.00
_cell.angle_beta   90.00
_cell.angle_gamma   90.00
#
_symmetry.space_group_name_H-M   'P 1'
#
loop_
_entity.id
_entity.type
_entity.pdbx_description
1 polymer ?
#
loop_
_entity_poly.entity_id
_entity_poly.type
_entity_poly.pdbx_seq_one_letter_code
_entity_poly.pdbx_strand_id
1 'polypeptide(L)'
;ELLHLTGVAKGPRRLLLVGMGAVTDRRAALRRAATLAGRNAHRLGVGEAAWYSEQITPDEIEAVTVGLIGGSWEYADLKSPAPEAERKKPLEKAIILASNTDDSRRGLASGQAIGEGQSLARRLAMMPGNLCTPDYLAQTASDIAKGYGMGITVLGRREMEVEKMGSFLAVAQGTPQDPKLI
;
A
#
# COMPACT_ATOMS: atom_id res chain seq x y z
N GLU A 1 11.62 21.23 -0.74
CA GLU A 1 13.09 21.01 -0.76
C GLU A 1 13.42 19.89 0.22
N LEU A 2 14.43 19.07 -0.09
CA LEU A 2 14.89 17.95 0.74
C LEU A 2 16.33 18.23 1.19
N LEU A 3 16.60 18.19 2.49
CA LEU A 3 17.96 18.29 3.04
C LEU A 3 18.34 16.96 3.70
N HIS A 4 19.51 16.43 3.33
CA HIS A 4 20.09 15.22 3.92
C HIS A 4 21.27 15.60 4.82
N LEU A 5 21.18 15.30 6.11
CA LEU A 5 22.32 15.44 7.05
C LEU A 5 22.76 14.04 7.49
N THR A 6 24.05 13.74 7.41
CA THR A 6 24.61 12.45 7.87
C THR A 6 25.23 12.58 9.26
N GLY A 7 24.84 11.70 10.18
CA GLY A 7 25.26 11.71 11.60
C GLY A 7 26.50 10.87 11.92
N VAL A 8 26.96 10.96 13.18
CA VAL A 8 28.12 10.24 13.76
C VAL A 8 27.79 8.79 14.19
N ALA A 9 28.81 8.05 14.66
CA ALA A 9 28.85 6.59 14.83
C ALA A 9 27.69 5.90 15.60
N LYS A 10 26.85 6.63 16.36
CA LYS A 10 25.66 6.12 17.04
C LYS A 10 24.47 7.09 16.84
N GLY A 11 23.26 6.55 16.67
CA GLY A 11 22.04 7.33 16.42
C GLY A 11 21.61 7.33 14.94
N PRO A 12 20.64 8.19 14.56
CA PRO A 12 20.16 8.26 13.19
C PRO A 12 21.28 8.68 12.24
N ARG A 13 21.62 7.79 11.30
CA ARG A 13 22.71 8.02 10.34
C ARG A 13 22.36 9.06 9.27
N ARG A 14 21.07 9.30 9.05
CA ARG A 14 20.53 10.20 8.03
C ARG A 14 19.32 10.94 8.60
N LEU A 15 19.29 12.25 8.41
CA LEU A 15 18.10 13.08 8.66
C LEU A 15 17.54 13.55 7.32
N LEU A 16 16.25 13.31 7.09
CA LEU A 16 15.52 13.80 5.93
C LEU A 16 14.56 14.89 6.37
N LEU A 17 14.80 16.12 5.92
CA LEU A 17 13.84 17.22 6.09
C LEU A 17 12.91 17.27 4.88
N VAL A 18 11.59 17.29 5.10
CA VAL A 18 10.60 17.35 4.03
C VAL A 18 9.81 18.65 4.16
N GLY A 19 10.04 19.60 3.23
CA GLY A 19 9.26 20.83 3.18
C GLY A 19 7.79 20.56 2.82
N MET A 20 6.85 21.11 3.60
CA MET A 20 5.41 20.98 3.36
C MET A 20 4.82 22.11 2.49
N GLY A 21 5.61 23.15 2.20
CA GLY A 21 5.13 24.33 1.48
C GLY A 21 4.11 25.14 2.29
N ALA A 22 3.24 25.88 1.60
CA ALA A 22 2.11 26.54 2.23
C ALA A 22 1.06 25.49 2.66
N VAL A 23 0.72 25.47 3.95
CA VAL A 23 -0.17 24.47 4.54
C VAL A 23 -1.55 25.07 4.77
N THR A 24 -2.51 24.70 3.92
CA THR A 24 -3.95 25.00 4.10
C THR A 24 -4.70 23.83 4.72
N ASP A 25 -4.25 22.60 4.43
CA ASP A 25 -4.71 21.36 5.03
C ASP A 25 -3.47 20.58 5.50
N ARG A 26 -3.29 20.52 6.83
CA ARG A 26 -2.15 19.87 7.47
C ARG A 26 -2.16 18.36 7.27
N ARG A 27 -3.32 17.70 7.33
CA ARG A 27 -3.45 16.26 7.13
C ARG A 27 -3.03 15.87 5.72
N ALA A 28 -3.53 16.58 4.70
CA ALA A 28 -3.14 16.34 3.32
C ALA A 28 -1.67 16.66 3.06
N ALA A 29 -1.14 17.73 3.67
CA ALA A 29 0.28 18.09 3.57
C ALA A 29 1.19 17.00 4.16
N LEU A 30 0.85 16.49 5.36
CA LEU A 30 1.57 15.40 6.01
C LEU A 30 1.56 14.11 5.17
N ARG A 31 0.41 13.74 4.59
CA ARG A 31 0.34 12.58 3.68
C ARG A 31 1.28 12.72 2.48
N ARG A 32 1.31 13.90 1.84
CA ARG A 32 2.21 14.17 0.71
C ARG A 32 3.67 14.12 1.15
N ALA A 33 4.00 14.73 2.29
CA ALA A 33 5.35 14.74 2.83
C ALA A 33 5.82 13.32 3.18
N ALA A 34 4.98 12.52 3.83
CA ALA A 34 5.20 11.12 4.12
C ALA A 34 5.40 10.27 2.85
N THR A 35 4.64 10.55 1.78
CA THR A 35 4.82 9.91 0.46
C THR A 35 6.21 10.19 -0.12
N LEU A 36 6.67 11.45 -0.04
CA LEU A 36 8.02 11.81 -0.48
C LEU A 36 9.10 11.16 0.40
N ALA A 37 8.86 11.08 1.71
CA ALA A 37 9.77 10.43 2.64
C ALA A 37 9.91 8.93 2.37
N GLY A 38 8.80 8.20 2.25
CA GLY A 38 8.78 6.77 1.92
C GLY A 38 9.50 6.47 0.61
N ARG A 39 9.24 7.29 -0.43
CA ARG A 39 9.92 7.16 -1.73
C ARG A 39 11.43 7.37 -1.63
N ASN A 40 11.86 8.38 -0.89
CA ASN A 40 13.30 8.63 -0.71
C ASN A 40 13.97 7.55 0.14
N ALA A 41 13.33 7.08 1.20
CA ALA A 41 13.83 5.99 2.03
C ALA A 41 14.05 4.72 1.18
N HIS A 42 13.06 4.34 0.36
CA HIS A 42 13.17 3.21 -0.58
C HIS A 42 14.33 3.42 -1.57
N ARG A 43 14.39 4.60 -2.22
CA ARG A 43 15.44 4.93 -3.20
C ARG A 43 16.85 4.91 -2.61
N LEU A 44 16.99 5.23 -1.32
CA LEU A 44 18.26 5.27 -0.59
C LEU A 44 18.63 3.91 0.03
N GLY A 45 17.78 2.89 -0.10
CA GLY A 45 18.01 1.58 0.50
C GLY A 45 17.98 1.60 2.04
N VAL A 46 17.08 2.41 2.62
CA VAL A 46 16.92 2.53 4.06
C VAL A 46 15.86 1.54 4.53
N GLY A 47 16.27 0.54 5.30
CA GLY A 47 15.38 -0.51 5.84
C GLY A 47 14.45 -0.04 6.96
N GLU A 48 14.87 0.97 7.73
CA GLU A 48 14.10 1.49 8.87
C GLU A 48 14.15 3.01 8.90
N ALA A 49 13.00 3.66 9.11
CA ALA A 49 12.88 5.10 9.24
C ALA A 49 12.01 5.49 10.45
N ALA A 50 12.29 6.67 11.03
CA ALA A 50 11.44 7.29 12.03
C ALA A 50 10.88 8.61 11.47
N TRP A 51 9.58 8.83 11.70
CA TRP A 51 8.85 10.04 11.33
C TRP A 51 8.58 10.88 12.57
N TYR A 52 8.81 12.20 12.45
CA TYR A 52 8.50 13.18 13.48
C TYR A 52 7.86 14.41 12.83
N SER A 53 6.76 14.89 13.41
CA SER A 53 6.04 16.09 12.93
C SER A 53 5.32 16.82 14.07
N GLU A 54 6.01 16.99 15.20
CA GLU A 54 5.49 17.59 16.44
C GLU A 54 4.21 16.89 16.95
N GLN A 55 3.33 17.62 17.65
CA GLN A 55 2.01 17.09 18.03
C GLN A 55 1.24 16.67 16.78
N ILE A 56 0.80 15.42 16.76
CA ILE A 56 0.11 14.79 15.64
C ILE A 56 -1.19 14.16 16.14
N THR A 57 -2.28 14.38 15.40
CA THR A 57 -3.59 13.80 15.72
C THR A 57 -3.72 12.37 15.18
N PRO A 58 -4.69 11.58 15.65
CA PRO A 58 -4.97 10.24 15.09
C PRO A 58 -5.19 10.24 13.56
N ASP A 59 -5.93 11.22 13.04
CA ASP A 59 -6.23 11.33 11.60
C ASP A 59 -4.98 11.70 10.78
N GLU A 60 -4.04 12.42 11.39
CA GLU A 60 -2.75 12.74 10.80
C GLU A 60 -1.79 11.55 10.86
N ILE A 61 -1.83 10.73 11.93
CA ILE A 61 -1.08 9.46 12.00
C ILE A 61 -1.55 8.52 10.88
N GLU A 62 -2.87 8.41 10.67
CA GLU A 62 -3.43 7.66 9.53
C GLU A 62 -2.86 8.20 8.21
N ALA A 63 -2.93 9.51 7.99
CA ALA A 63 -2.48 10.15 6.76
C ALA A 63 -0.97 9.96 6.50
N VAL A 64 -0.14 10.07 7.54
CA VAL A 64 1.30 9.79 7.47
C VAL A 64 1.56 8.32 7.14
N THR A 65 0.85 7.40 7.79
CA THR A 65 0.97 5.96 7.56
C THR A 65 0.65 5.60 6.11
N VAL A 66 -0.50 6.08 5.60
CA VAL A 66 -0.90 5.89 4.19
C VAL A 66 0.15 6.48 3.24
N GLY A 67 0.69 7.65 3.56
CA GLY A 67 1.74 8.29 2.77
C GLY A 67 3.02 7.46 2.72
N LEU A 68 3.52 6.99 3.87
CA LEU A 68 4.74 6.18 3.96
C LEU A 68 4.61 4.87 3.16
N ILE A 69 3.50 4.16 3.32
CA ILE A 69 3.21 2.92 2.57
C ILE A 69 3.13 3.23 1.07
N GLY A 70 2.31 4.19 0.67
CA GLY A 70 2.12 4.53 -0.75
C GLY A 70 3.37 5.09 -1.43
N GLY A 71 4.26 5.73 -0.66
CA GLY A 71 5.53 6.27 -1.13
C GLY A 71 6.63 5.24 -1.28
N SER A 72 6.67 4.25 -0.38
CA SER A 72 7.64 3.14 -0.41
C SER A 72 7.23 2.00 -1.35
N TRP A 73 5.98 1.98 -1.79
CA TRP A 73 5.47 0.97 -2.69
C TRP A 73 6.16 0.95 -4.06
N GLU A 74 6.49 -0.25 -4.54
CA GLU A 74 7.01 -0.52 -5.88
C GLU A 74 6.37 -1.80 -6.44
N TYR A 75 6.06 -1.81 -7.74
CA TYR A 75 5.71 -3.04 -8.46
C TYR A 75 6.97 -3.77 -8.92
N ALA A 76 7.35 -4.83 -8.21
CA ALA A 76 8.54 -5.63 -8.50
C ALA A 76 8.22 -7.04 -9.01
N ASP A 77 6.96 -7.49 -8.93
CA ASP A 77 6.52 -8.86 -9.20
C ASP A 77 7.00 -9.46 -10.53
N LEU A 78 7.09 -8.64 -11.58
CA LEU A 78 7.48 -9.06 -12.93
C LEU A 78 8.86 -8.53 -13.36
N LYS A 79 9.60 -7.91 -12.43
CA LYS A 79 10.96 -7.46 -12.70
C LYS A 79 11.92 -8.60 -12.39
N SER A 80 12.88 -8.82 -13.29
CA SER A 80 14.04 -9.64 -12.96
C SER A 80 14.78 -8.99 -11.77
N PRO A 81 15.20 -9.79 -10.77
CA PRO A 81 15.88 -9.24 -9.62
C PRO A 81 17.23 -8.66 -10.03
N ALA A 82 17.56 -7.48 -9.51
CA ALA A 82 18.88 -6.89 -9.71
C ALA A 82 19.98 -7.81 -9.12
N PRO A 83 21.24 -7.69 -9.61
CA PRO A 83 22.39 -8.32 -8.98
C PRO A 83 22.44 -8.00 -7.48
N GLU A 84 22.84 -8.96 -6.65
CA GLU A 84 22.77 -8.82 -5.19
C GLU A 84 23.50 -7.58 -4.67
N ALA A 85 24.65 -7.24 -5.26
CA ALA A 85 25.44 -6.06 -4.92
C ALA A 85 24.71 -4.72 -5.16
N GLU A 86 23.70 -4.70 -6.02
CA GLU A 86 22.92 -3.50 -6.39
C GLU A 86 21.55 -3.46 -5.71
N ARG A 87 21.16 -4.52 -5.00
CA ARG A 87 19.87 -4.58 -4.31
C ARG A 87 19.84 -3.59 -3.16
N LYS A 88 18.91 -2.65 -3.26
CA LYS A 88 18.60 -1.70 -2.19
C LYS A 88 17.67 -2.38 -1.20
N LYS A 89 17.90 -2.15 0.10
CA LYS A 89 16.98 -2.61 1.13
C LYS A 89 15.66 -1.83 1.01
N PRO A 90 14.51 -2.52 0.84
CA PRO A 90 13.22 -1.84 0.87
C PRO A 90 13.00 -1.22 2.25
N LEU A 91 12.13 -0.21 2.34
CA LEU A 91 11.70 0.30 3.65
C LEU A 91 10.78 -0.75 4.31
N GLU A 92 11.35 -1.55 5.21
CA GLU A 92 10.65 -2.65 5.90
C GLU A 92 9.90 -2.15 7.14
N LYS A 93 10.40 -1.08 7.78
CA LYS A 93 9.83 -0.57 9.03
C LYS A 93 9.82 0.96 9.07
N ALA A 94 8.67 1.52 9.42
CA ALA A 94 8.54 2.94 9.72
C ALA A 94 7.95 3.14 11.11
N ILE A 95 8.56 4.02 11.91
CA ILE A 95 8.13 4.36 13.26
C ILE A 95 7.59 5.79 13.25
N ILE A 96 6.34 6.00 13.66
CA ILE A 96 5.79 7.34 13.84
C ILE A 96 5.96 7.74 15.31
N LEU A 97 6.69 8.81 15.57
CA LEU A 97 6.88 9.33 16.92
C LEU A 97 5.65 10.14 17.34
N ALA A 98 4.85 9.57 18.24
CA ALA A 98 3.61 10.17 18.76
C ALA A 98 3.36 9.71 20.21
N SER A 99 2.39 10.32 20.88
CA SER A 99 1.91 9.87 22.19
C SER A 99 1.33 8.45 22.09
N ASN A 100 1.68 7.56 23.01
CA ASN A 100 1.25 6.15 22.97
C ASN A 100 -0.17 5.93 23.53
N THR A 101 -1.17 6.53 22.89
CA THR A 101 -2.59 6.44 23.27
C THR A 101 -3.35 5.41 22.41
N ASP A 102 -4.52 4.96 22.87
CA ASP A 102 -5.40 4.11 22.05
C ASP A 102 -5.80 4.81 20.75
N ASP A 103 -6.04 6.12 20.81
CA ASP A 103 -6.41 6.91 19.64
C ASP A 103 -5.29 6.91 18.59
N SER A 104 -4.03 7.04 19.03
CA SER A 104 -2.87 6.97 18.14
C SER A 104 -2.72 5.59 17.51
N ARG A 105 -2.97 4.52 18.29
CA ARG A 105 -2.98 3.14 17.78
C ARG A 105 -4.10 2.91 16.76
N ARG A 106 -5.29 3.50 16.96
CA ARG A 106 -6.39 3.44 15.97
C ARG A 106 -6.04 4.16 14.67
N GLY A 107 -5.44 5.35 14.76
CA GLY A 107 -4.96 6.09 13.58
C GLY A 107 -3.93 5.30 12.78
N LEU A 108 -2.97 4.67 13.47
CA LEU A 108 -1.97 3.80 12.84
C LEU A 108 -2.63 2.58 12.17
N ALA A 109 -3.50 1.86 12.87
CA ALA A 109 -4.18 0.67 12.35
C ALA A 109 -5.06 1.00 11.13
N SER A 110 -5.81 2.11 11.17
CA SER A 110 -6.59 2.61 10.04
C SER A 110 -5.68 2.90 8.84
N GLY A 111 -4.56 3.60 9.08
CA GLY A 111 -3.62 3.96 8.03
C GLY A 111 -2.94 2.76 7.38
N GLN A 112 -2.64 1.72 8.17
CA GLN A 112 -2.11 0.44 7.66
C GLN A 112 -3.14 -0.25 6.77
N ALA A 113 -4.38 -0.43 7.24
CA ALA A 113 -5.44 -1.07 6.47
C ALA A 113 -5.69 -0.34 5.13
N ILE A 114 -5.75 1.00 5.15
CA ILE A 114 -5.93 1.81 3.94
C ILE A 114 -4.71 1.69 3.01
N GLY A 115 -3.50 1.81 3.54
CA GLY A 115 -2.27 1.77 2.76
C GLY A 115 -2.01 0.42 2.10
N GLU A 116 -2.22 -0.67 2.84
CA GLU A 116 -2.08 -2.05 2.36
C GLU A 116 -3.18 -2.38 1.34
N GLY A 117 -4.43 -1.99 1.60
CA GLY A 117 -5.53 -2.15 0.65
C GLY A 117 -5.27 -1.41 -0.67
N GLN A 118 -4.80 -0.17 -0.61
CA GLN A 118 -4.40 0.60 -1.80
C GLN A 118 -3.24 -0.07 -2.56
N SER A 119 -2.28 -0.63 -1.83
CA SER A 119 -1.12 -1.33 -2.41
C SER A 119 -1.54 -2.61 -3.13
N LEU A 120 -2.43 -3.39 -2.54
CA LEU A 120 -3.02 -4.58 -3.16
C LEU A 120 -3.82 -4.21 -4.41
N ALA A 121 -4.73 -3.24 -4.31
CA ALA A 121 -5.53 -2.80 -5.44
C ALA A 121 -4.64 -2.34 -6.62
N ARG A 122 -3.57 -1.59 -6.33
CA ARG A 122 -2.61 -1.15 -7.35
C ARG A 122 -1.85 -2.32 -7.97
N ARG A 123 -1.44 -3.30 -7.16
CA ARG A 123 -0.78 -4.53 -7.64
C ARG A 123 -1.67 -5.31 -8.60
N LEU A 124 -2.95 -5.53 -8.25
CA LEU A 124 -3.92 -6.21 -9.10
C LEU A 124 -4.17 -5.47 -10.42
N ALA A 125 -4.27 -4.14 -10.36
CA ALA A 125 -4.48 -3.31 -11.54
C ALA A 125 -3.27 -3.26 -12.48
N MET A 126 -2.04 -3.41 -11.95
CA MET A 126 -0.81 -3.45 -12.75
C MET A 126 -0.48 -4.84 -13.31
N MET A 127 -1.07 -5.89 -12.77
CA MET A 127 -0.80 -7.26 -13.19
C MET A 127 -1.41 -7.51 -14.59
N PRO A 128 -0.65 -8.10 -15.54
CA PRO A 128 -1.13 -8.31 -16.89
C PRO A 128 -2.25 -9.37 -16.91
N GLY A 129 -3.14 -9.27 -17.90
CA GLY A 129 -4.35 -10.10 -17.97
C GLY A 129 -4.12 -11.60 -18.14
N ASN A 130 -2.90 -12.03 -18.51
CA ASN A 130 -2.54 -13.45 -18.52
C ASN A 130 -2.23 -14.01 -17.11
N LEU A 131 -2.07 -13.15 -16.10
CA LEU A 131 -1.87 -13.50 -14.70
C LEU A 131 -3.07 -13.10 -13.84
N CYS A 132 -3.57 -11.87 -14.01
CA CYS A 132 -4.72 -11.34 -13.28
C CYS A 132 -6.04 -11.79 -13.95
N THR A 133 -6.29 -13.10 -13.92
CA THR A 133 -7.50 -13.72 -14.47
C THR A 133 -8.69 -13.60 -13.51
N PRO A 134 -9.94 -13.87 -13.95
CA PRO A 134 -11.08 -13.94 -13.04
C PRO A 134 -10.88 -14.89 -11.86
N ASP A 135 -10.26 -16.05 -12.09
CA ASP A 135 -9.90 -17.00 -11.02
C ASP A 135 -8.89 -16.40 -10.03
N TYR A 136 -7.88 -15.68 -10.54
CA TYR A 136 -6.89 -15.02 -9.68
C TYR A 136 -7.54 -13.97 -8.76
N LEU A 137 -8.49 -13.19 -9.28
CA LEU A 137 -9.25 -12.22 -8.49
C LEU A 137 -10.14 -12.91 -7.45
N ALA A 138 -10.84 -13.98 -7.84
CA ALA A 138 -11.68 -14.76 -6.93
C ALA A 138 -10.86 -15.40 -5.80
N GLN A 139 -9.67 -15.94 -6.11
CA GLN A 139 -8.76 -16.48 -5.12
C GLN A 139 -8.24 -15.39 -4.19
N THR A 140 -7.83 -14.23 -4.74
CA THR A 140 -7.37 -13.09 -3.92
C THR A 140 -8.45 -12.65 -2.94
N ALA A 141 -9.71 -12.53 -3.38
CA ALA A 141 -10.82 -12.19 -2.51
C ALA A 141 -11.10 -13.27 -1.45
N SER A 142 -10.99 -14.55 -1.83
CA SER A 142 -11.16 -15.69 -0.91
C SER A 142 -10.09 -15.69 0.19
N ASP A 143 -8.84 -15.38 -0.16
CA ASP A 143 -7.73 -15.28 0.80
C ASP A 143 -7.94 -14.13 1.78
N ILE A 144 -8.42 -12.98 1.31
CA ILE A 144 -8.82 -11.85 2.15
C ILE A 144 -9.95 -12.27 3.10
N ALA A 145 -11.01 -12.87 2.57
CA ALA A 145 -12.16 -13.27 3.36
C ALA A 145 -11.77 -14.25 4.46
N LYS A 146 -10.96 -15.26 4.13
CA LYS A 146 -10.42 -16.23 5.10
C LYS A 146 -9.53 -15.55 6.15
N GLY A 147 -8.64 -14.64 5.73
CA GLY A 147 -7.70 -13.97 6.62
C GLY A 147 -8.36 -13.09 7.68
N TYR A 148 -9.54 -12.54 7.38
CA TYR A 148 -10.26 -11.62 8.26
C TYR A 148 -11.62 -12.15 8.74
N GLY A 149 -11.96 -13.41 8.45
CA GLY A 149 -13.23 -14.02 8.88
C GLY A 149 -14.47 -13.42 8.22
N MET A 150 -14.37 -12.94 6.99
CA MET A 150 -15.50 -12.43 6.21
C MET A 150 -16.20 -13.56 5.45
N GLY A 151 -17.51 -13.40 5.21
CA GLY A 151 -18.23 -14.24 4.25
C GLY A 151 -17.84 -13.88 2.82
N ILE A 152 -17.78 -14.88 1.94
CA ILE A 152 -17.55 -14.69 0.50
C ILE A 152 -18.45 -15.63 -0.31
N THR A 153 -18.98 -15.10 -1.42
CA THR A 153 -19.73 -15.86 -2.41
C THR A 153 -19.10 -15.60 -3.76
N VAL A 154 -18.66 -16.64 -4.45
CA VAL A 154 -18.13 -16.50 -5.82
C VAL A 154 -19.06 -17.24 -6.77
N LEU A 155 -19.72 -16.51 -7.67
CA LEU A 155 -20.54 -17.11 -8.71
C LEU A 155 -19.66 -17.48 -9.90
N GLY A 156 -19.79 -18.71 -10.39
CA GLY A 156 -19.25 -19.14 -11.67
C GLY A 156 -20.28 -19.01 -12.78
N ARG A 157 -19.89 -19.42 -14.00
CA ARG A 157 -20.76 -19.40 -15.19
C ARG A 157 -22.13 -20.03 -14.94
N ARG A 158 -22.15 -21.24 -14.37
CA ARG A 158 -23.38 -21.99 -14.15
C ARG A 158 -24.31 -21.26 -13.18
N GLU A 159 -23.78 -20.74 -12.07
CA GLU A 159 -24.57 -19.94 -11.13
C GLU A 159 -25.11 -18.67 -11.80
N MET A 160 -24.29 -17.97 -12.58
CA MET A 160 -24.71 -16.77 -13.31
C MET A 160 -25.78 -17.05 -14.38
N GLU A 161 -25.77 -18.22 -15.01
CA GLU A 161 -26.81 -18.66 -15.94
C GLU A 161 -28.15 -18.89 -15.22
N VAL A 162 -28.12 -19.52 -14.04
CA VAL A 162 -29.31 -19.69 -13.20
C VAL A 162 -29.88 -18.33 -12.78
N GLU A 163 -29.01 -17.39 -12.40
CA GLU A 163 -29.38 -16.01 -12.04
C GLU A 163 -29.73 -15.12 -13.26
N LYS A 164 -29.71 -15.68 -14.49
CA LYS A 164 -30.05 -14.98 -15.74
C LYS A 164 -29.22 -13.71 -15.99
N MET A 165 -27.93 -13.74 -15.63
CA MET A 165 -27.00 -12.61 -15.80
C MET A 165 -26.53 -12.43 -17.25
N GLY A 166 -27.45 -12.36 -18.21
CA GLY A 166 -27.18 -12.40 -19.65
C GLY A 166 -26.24 -11.31 -20.17
N SER A 167 -26.32 -10.09 -19.61
CA SER A 167 -25.40 -8.99 -19.98
C SER A 167 -23.95 -9.31 -19.63
N PHE A 168 -23.70 -9.86 -18.43
CA PHE A 168 -22.36 -10.24 -17.99
C PHE A 168 -21.84 -11.43 -18.81
N LEU A 169 -22.68 -12.46 -18.98
CA LEU A 169 -22.32 -13.67 -19.72
C LEU A 169 -22.00 -13.38 -21.19
N ALA A 170 -22.71 -12.44 -21.83
CA ALA A 170 -22.45 -12.04 -23.21
C ALA A 170 -21.02 -11.46 -23.40
N VAL A 171 -20.53 -10.67 -22.44
CA VAL A 171 -19.15 -10.15 -22.46
C VAL A 171 -18.13 -11.29 -22.30
N ALA A 172 -18.41 -12.24 -21.41
CA ALA A 172 -17.50 -13.35 -21.11
C ALA A 172 -17.44 -14.45 -22.19
N GLN A 173 -18.32 -14.44 -23.19
CA GLN A 173 -18.34 -15.44 -24.26
C GLN A 173 -17.12 -15.38 -25.20
N GLY A 174 -16.43 -14.25 -25.26
CA GLY A 174 -15.27 -14.04 -26.14
C GLY A 174 -13.94 -14.61 -25.62
N THR A 175 -13.92 -15.26 -24.46
CA THR A 175 -12.71 -15.76 -23.82
C THR A 175 -12.88 -17.21 -23.35
N PRO A 176 -11.81 -18.04 -23.38
CA PRO A 176 -11.82 -19.36 -22.77
C PRO A 176 -11.74 -19.32 -21.23
N GLN A 177 -11.46 -18.15 -20.64
CA GLN A 177 -11.44 -17.99 -19.18
C GLN A 177 -12.87 -17.92 -18.63
N ASP A 178 -13.16 -18.72 -17.61
CA ASP A 178 -14.49 -18.71 -17.00
C ASP A 178 -14.76 -17.43 -16.20
N PRO A 179 -15.96 -16.83 -16.32
CA PRO A 179 -16.33 -15.65 -15.57
C PRO A 179 -16.43 -15.96 -14.07
N LYS A 180 -16.00 -14.99 -13.25
CA LYS A 180 -16.22 -14.97 -11.80
C LYS A 180 -16.86 -13.66 -11.39
N LEU A 181 -17.87 -13.75 -10.55
CA LEU A 181 -18.42 -12.61 -9.81
C LEU A 181 -18.17 -12.87 -8.33
N ILE A 182 -17.46 -11.95 -7.68
CA ILE A 182 -17.05 -11.99 -6.28
C ILE A 182 -18.02 -11.15 -5.46
#